data_AF-A0A3A5VKW8-F1
#
_entry.id   AF-A0A3A5VKW8-F1
#
_cell.length_a   1.000
_cell.length_b   1.000
_cell.length_c   1.000
_cell.angle_alpha   90.00
_cell.angle_beta   90.00
_cell.angle_gamma   90.00
#
_symmetry.space_group_name_H-M   'P 1'
#
loop_
_entity.id
_entity.type
_entity.pdbx_description
1 polymer ?
#
loop_
_entity_poly.entity_id
_entity_poly.type
_entity_poly.pdbx_seq_one_letter_code
_entity_poly.pdbx_strand_id
1 'polypeptide(L)'
;MSGELSVLLSDSGNRVATGQFDHIRCIQGTANRCVIGCENGDVLVWDRELFMRRLDQGEPQHEEPVDERKSALQARLRALRQ
;
A
#
# COMPACT_ATOMS: atom_id res chain seq x y z
N MET A 1 0.23 6.95 -16.22
CA MET A 1 1.44 7.72 -15.88
C MET A 1 1.83 7.25 -14.49
N SER A 2 2.99 6.62 -14.30
CA SER A 2 3.37 6.02 -13.01
C SER A 2 3.96 7.09 -12.07
N GLY A 3 3.67 6.97 -10.78
CA GLY A 3 4.29 7.73 -9.70
C GLY A 3 5.21 6.83 -8.87
N GLU A 4 6.34 7.38 -8.41
CA GLU A 4 7.22 6.72 -7.45
C GLU A 4 6.97 7.29 -6.05
N LEU A 5 6.86 6.39 -5.07
CA LEU A 5 6.79 6.75 -3.67
C LEU A 5 7.99 6.18 -2.94
N SER A 6 8.75 7.05 -2.27
CA SER A 6 9.91 6.65 -1.45
C SER A 6 9.68 7.01 0.01
N VAL A 7 10.12 6.12 0.90
CA VAL A 7 10.16 6.36 2.36
C VAL A 7 11.60 6.54 2.76
N LEU A 8 11.88 7.63 3.47
CA LEU A 8 13.21 7.98 3.95
C LEU A 8 13.19 8.11 5.47
N LEU A 9 14.28 7.71 6.12
CA LEU A 9 14.49 7.96 7.54
C LEU A 9 14.76 9.45 7.76
N SER A 10 14.09 10.05 8.74
CA SER A 10 14.21 11.48 9.02
C SER A 10 15.57 11.90 9.58
N ASP A 11 16.28 10.98 10.23
CA ASP A 11 17.55 11.25 10.90
C ASP A 11 18.75 11.21 9.95
N SER A 12 18.75 10.28 9.01
CA SER A 12 19.85 9.96 8.11
C SER A 12 19.57 10.32 6.66
N GLY A 13 18.29 10.53 6.30
CA GLY A 13 17.87 10.68 4.90
C GLY A 13 17.95 9.39 4.10
N ASN A 14 18.27 8.25 4.73
CA ASN A 14 18.41 6.98 4.03
C ASN A 14 17.04 6.47 3.57
N ARG A 15 16.95 6.05 2.30
CA ARG A 15 15.73 5.45 1.76
C ARG A 15 15.57 4.02 2.27
N VAL A 16 14.43 3.74 2.89
CA VAL A 16 14.10 2.44 3.50
C VAL A 16 13.05 1.64 2.73
N ALA A 17 12.25 2.30 1.91
CA ALA A 17 11.31 1.64 1.00
C ALA A 17 11.08 2.49 -0.25
N THR A 18 10.79 1.83 -1.37
CA THR A 18 10.27 2.49 -2.58
C THR A 18 9.20 1.60 -3.22
N GLY A 19 8.27 2.20 -3.95
CA GLY A 19 7.25 1.50 -4.71
C GLY A 19 6.80 2.31 -5.92
N GLN A 20 6.42 1.59 -6.97
CA GLN A 20 5.81 2.15 -8.16
C GLN A 20 4.29 2.03 -8.05
N PHE A 21 3.60 3.15 -8.25
CA PHE A 21 2.15 3.27 -8.15
C PHE A 21 1.60 4.07 -9.33
N ASP A 22 0.28 4.20 -9.42
CA ASP A 22 -0.31 5.20 -10.29
C ASP A 22 -0.06 6.62 -9.75
N HIS A 23 -0.24 7.62 -10.61
CA HIS A 23 0.09 9.01 -10.31
C HIS A 23 -0.49 9.48 -8.96
N ILE A 24 0.38 9.87 -8.04
CA ILE A 24 0.02 10.22 -6.66
C ILE A 24 -0.50 11.65 -6.64
N ARG A 25 -1.70 11.84 -6.07
CA ARG A 25 -2.40 13.14 -6.01
C ARG A 25 -2.34 13.78 -4.65
N CYS A 26 -2.34 12.99 -3.58
CA CYS A 26 -2.31 13.48 -2.22
C CYS A 26 -1.63 12.49 -1.26
N ILE A 27 -1.03 13.03 -0.21
CA ILE A 27 -0.45 12.28 0.91
C ILE A 27 -0.88 12.99 2.19
N GLN A 28 -1.46 12.26 3.14
CA GLN A 28 -1.81 12.77 4.46
C GLN A 28 -1.37 11.79 5.54
N GLY A 29 -0.76 12.31 6.60
CA GLY A 29 -0.23 11.51 7.71
C GLY A 29 -0.73 11.97 9.08
N THR A 30 -0.79 11.01 9.98
CA THR A 30 -0.84 11.18 11.43
C THR A 30 0.35 10.45 12.04
N ALA A 31 0.53 10.52 13.36
CA ALA A 31 1.62 9.82 14.05
C ALA A 31 1.64 8.30 13.80
N ASN A 32 0.46 7.69 13.55
CA ASN A 32 0.31 6.24 13.47
C ASN A 32 -0.08 5.74 12.07
N ARG A 33 -0.47 6.62 11.15
CA ARG A 33 -0.99 6.22 9.84
C ARG A 33 -0.69 7.25 8.76
N CYS A 34 -0.29 6.76 7.59
CA CYS A 34 -0.16 7.54 6.36
C CYS A 34 -1.14 7.01 5.30
N VAL A 35 -1.79 7.92 4.58
CA VAL A 35 -2.75 7.62 3.53
C VAL A 35 -2.35 8.38 2.27
N ILE A 36 -2.42 7.69 1.13
CA ILE A 36 -1.96 8.19 -0.16
C ILE A 36 -3.04 7.92 -1.20
N GLY A 37 -3.48 8.98 -1.87
CA GLY A 37 -4.49 8.90 -2.93
C GLY A 37 -3.85 8.96 -4.30
N CYS A 38 -4.18 8.00 -5.14
CA CYS A 38 -3.76 7.92 -6.54
C CYS A 38 -4.86 8.44 -7.48
N GLU A 39 -4.48 8.87 -8.69
CA GLU A 39 -5.38 9.41 -9.70
C GLU A 39 -6.41 8.39 -10.21
N ASN A 40 -6.06 7.10 -10.20
CA ASN A 40 -6.93 6.00 -10.59
C ASN A 40 -8.03 5.67 -9.56
N GLY A 41 -8.05 6.36 -8.41
CA GLY A 41 -8.98 6.12 -7.30
C GLY A 41 -8.47 5.14 -6.24
N ASP A 42 -7.28 4.57 -6.41
CA ASP A 42 -6.66 3.73 -5.39
C ASP A 42 -6.23 4.57 -4.17
N VAL A 43 -6.40 3.97 -3.00
CA VAL A 43 -5.97 4.54 -1.72
C VAL A 43 -5.03 3.56 -1.04
N LEU A 44 -3.77 3.98 -0.89
CA LEU A 44 -2.75 3.22 -0.17
C LEU A 44 -2.75 3.67 1.28
N VAL A 45 -2.74 2.71 2.20
CA VAL A 45 -2.72 2.97 3.65
C VAL A 45 -1.54 2.26 4.27
N TRP A 46 -0.70 3.03 4.97
CA TRP A 46 0.40 2.53 5.77
C TRP A 46 0.15 2.81 7.24
N ASP A 47 0.01 1.73 7.99
CA ASP A 47 -0.06 1.76 9.45
C ASP A 47 1.35 1.63 10.02
N ARG A 48 1.70 2.47 10.99
CA ARG A 48 3.05 2.57 11.55
C ARG A 48 3.54 1.22 12.06
N GLU A 49 2.74 0.52 12.86
CA GLU A 49 3.18 -0.73 13.49
C GLU A 49 3.41 -1.83 12.45
N LEU A 50 2.50 -1.95 11.49
CA LEU A 50 2.64 -2.91 10.39
C LEU A 50 3.82 -2.58 9.48
N PHE A 51 4.07 -1.30 9.22
CA PHE A 51 5.19 -0.86 8.41
C PHE A 51 6.52 -1.16 9.11
N MET A 52 6.67 -0.80 10.39
CA MET A 52 7.88 -1.07 11.16
C MET A 52 8.14 -2.59 11.25
N ARG A 53 7.09 -3.39 11.51
CA ARG A 53 7.23 -4.84 11.52
C ARG A 53 7.74 -5.40 10.20
N ARG A 54 7.22 -4.91 9.06
CA ARG A 54 7.69 -5.34 7.72
C ARG A 54 9.12 -4.88 7.45
N LEU A 55 9.50 -3.70 7.96
CA LEU A 55 10.85 -3.20 7.82
C LEU A 55 11.86 -4.05 8.59
N ASP A 56 11.49 -4.50 9.79
CA ASP A 56 12.32 -5.36 10.63
C ASP A 56 12.40 -6.82 10.14
N GLN A 57 11.41 -7.29 9.38
CA GLN A 57 11.30 -8.68 8.93
C GLN A 57 12.12 -9.02 7.66
N GLY A 58 12.76 -8.03 7.00
CA GLY A 58 13.44 -8.27 5.72
C GLY A 58 12.46 -8.60 4.58
N GLU A 59 12.97 -9.04 3.42
CA GLU A 59 12.15 -9.29 2.22
C GLU A 59 10.89 -10.10 2.54
N PRO A 60 9.71 -9.68 2.03
CA PRO A 60 8.47 -10.35 2.34
C PRO A 60 8.55 -11.79 1.85
N GLN A 61 8.51 -12.75 2.78
CA GLN A 61 7.98 -14.06 2.46
C GLN A 61 6.59 -13.81 1.87
N HIS A 62 6.42 -14.14 0.60
CA HIS A 62 5.19 -13.99 -0.14
C HIS A 62 4.14 -14.90 0.51
N GLU A 63 3.57 -14.50 1.64
CA GLU A 63 2.32 -15.07 2.14
C GLU A 63 1.26 -14.63 1.13
N GLU A 64 0.93 -15.55 0.22
CA GLU A 64 -0.22 -15.40 -0.66
C GLU A 64 -1.44 -15.02 0.20
N PRO A 65 -2.11 -13.88 -0.05
CA PRO A 65 -3.35 -13.58 0.64
C PRO A 65 -4.42 -14.55 0.15
N VAL A 66 -4.64 -15.55 1.00
CA VAL A 66 -5.82 -16.39 1.24
C VAL A 66 -7.04 -16.05 0.37
N ASP A 67 -7.45 -17.09 -0.36
CA ASP A 67 -8.62 -17.34 -1.23
C ASP A 67 -9.90 -16.50 -1.03
N GLU A 68 -10.15 -15.99 0.18
CA GLU A 68 -11.37 -15.25 0.56
C GLU A 68 -11.54 -13.94 -0.22
N ARG A 69 -10.45 -13.17 -0.43
CA ARG A 69 -10.52 -11.91 -1.18
C ARG A 69 -10.88 -12.15 -2.65
N LYS A 70 -10.38 -13.24 -3.25
CA LYS A 70 -10.70 -13.63 -4.63
C LYS A 70 -12.16 -14.07 -4.74
N SER A 71 -12.64 -14.85 -3.77
CA SER A 71 -14.02 -15.33 -3.73
C SER A 71 -15.04 -14.19 -3.59
N ALA A 72 -14.77 -13.20 -2.71
CA ALA A 72 -15.62 -12.03 -2.56
C ALA A 72 -15.68 -11.16 -3.83
N LEU A 73 -14.55 -10.97 -4.52
CA LEU A 73 -14.49 -10.24 -5.79
C LEU A 73 -15.26 -10.96 -6.89
N GLN A 74 -15.11 -12.29 -7.01
CA GLN A 74 -15.86 -13.08 -7.99
C GLN A 74 -17.38 -13.00 -7.75
N ALA A 75 -17.82 -13.07 -6.49
CA ALA A 75 -19.23 -12.94 -6.16
C ALA A 75 -19.79 -11.57 -6.58
N ARG A 76 -19.06 -10.47 -6.31
CA ARG A 76 -19.46 -9.12 -6.74
C ARG A 76 -19.49 -8.97 -8.25
N LEU A 77 -18.49 -9.51 -8.97
CA LEU A 77 -18.46 -9.48 -10.44
C LEU A 77 -19.62 -10.25 -11.08
N ARG A 78 -20.08 -11.35 -10.46
CA ARG A 78 -21.27 -12.09 -10.94
C ARG A 78 -22.55 -11.29 -10.74
N ALA A 79 -22.72 -10.63 -9.59
CA ALA A 79 -23.89 -9.82 -9.31
C ALA A 79 -24.04 -8.61 -10.24
N LEU A 80 -22.92 -8.05 -10.72
CA LEU A 80 -22.91 -6.92 -11.67
C LEU A 80 -23.23 -7.32 -13.12
N ARG A 81 -23.31 -8.63 -13.44
CA ARG A 81 -23.60 -9.15 -14.78
C ARG A 81 -25.08 -9.53 -14.97
N GLN A 82 -25.92 -9.38 -13.94
CA GLN A 82 -27.38 -9.58 -13.98
C GLN A 82 -28.07 -8.22 -14.03
#